data_AF-A0AAN8A961-F1
#
_entry.id   AF-A0AAN8A961-F1
#
_cell.length_a   1.000
_cell.length_b   1.000
_cell.length_c   1.000
_cell.angle_alpha   90.00
_cell.angle_beta   90.00
_cell.angle_gamma   90.00
#
_symmetry.space_group_name_H-M   'P 1'
#
loop_
_entity.id
_entity.type
_entity.pdbx_description
1 polymer ?
#
loop_
_entity_poly.entity_id
_entity_poly.type
_entity_poly.pdbx_seq_one_letter_code
_entity_poly.pdbx_strand_id
1 'polypeptide(L)'
;MSKEDEIKNIGENGKKKENEPLVKCPDCGDLLQKCLIQQNYAMVICPNEKCEYPFNQHEIADNLVYVDDNDILEVARLRLSKK
;
A
#
# COMPACT_ATOMS: atom_id res chain seq x y z
N MET A 1 0.47 17.94 -28.85
CA MET A 1 -0.56 18.75 -28.16
C MET A 1 -1.04 17.96 -26.97
N SER A 2 -1.02 18.62 -25.83
CA SER A 2 -1.21 18.14 -24.47
C SER A 2 -2.69 17.92 -24.09
N LYS A 3 -2.87 17.35 -22.88
CA LYS A 3 -3.94 17.54 -21.87
C LYS A 3 -4.93 16.37 -21.67
N GLU A 4 -4.83 15.71 -20.51
CA GLU A 4 -5.58 15.92 -19.23
C GLU A 4 -6.84 15.04 -19.24
N ASP A 5 -6.80 13.90 -18.53
CA ASP A 5 -7.42 13.70 -17.21
C ASP A 5 -8.89 13.30 -17.31
N GLU A 6 -9.22 12.07 -16.90
CA GLU A 6 -10.52 11.78 -16.30
C GLU A 6 -10.40 10.59 -15.34
N ILE A 7 -10.02 10.91 -14.10
CA ILE A 7 -10.27 10.07 -12.93
C ILE A 7 -11.74 10.29 -12.55
N LYS A 8 -12.58 9.25 -12.69
CA LYS A 8 -13.92 9.21 -12.12
C LYS A 8 -14.08 7.99 -11.20
N ASN A 9 -14.26 8.32 -9.92
CA ASN A 9 -14.68 7.45 -8.83
C ASN A 9 -16.05 6.78 -9.09
N ILE A 10 -16.27 5.68 -8.36
CA ILE A 10 -17.41 5.37 -7.47
C ILE A 10 -17.86 3.91 -7.67
N GLY A 11 -17.87 3.14 -6.57
CA GLY A 11 -18.95 2.20 -6.28
C GLY A 11 -18.61 0.71 -6.10
N GLU A 12 -18.59 0.29 -4.84
CA GLU A 12 -19.15 -0.98 -4.33
C GLU A 12 -18.57 -2.33 -4.78
N ASN A 13 -17.85 -2.99 -3.88
CA ASN A 13 -18.31 -4.23 -3.25
C ASN A 13 -17.24 -4.85 -2.35
N GLY A 14 -17.64 -5.29 -1.15
CA GLY A 14 -16.86 -6.12 -0.24
C GLY A 14 -16.52 -7.49 -0.85
N LYS A 15 -15.56 -7.51 -1.76
CA LYS A 15 -14.86 -8.69 -2.24
C LYS A 15 -13.43 -8.57 -1.76
N LYS A 16 -12.95 -9.62 -1.09
CA LYS A 16 -11.52 -9.86 -0.83
C LYS A 16 -10.74 -9.47 -2.10
N LYS A 17 -9.86 -8.47 -2.02
CA LYS A 17 -8.92 -8.17 -3.12
C LYS A 17 -7.83 -9.23 -3.13
N GLU A 18 -8.20 -10.42 -3.57
CA GLU A 18 -7.29 -11.55 -3.83
C GLU A 18 -6.45 -11.32 -5.09
N ASN A 19 -6.54 -10.13 -5.70
CA ASN A 19 -5.90 -9.71 -6.95
C ASN A 19 -5.45 -8.23 -6.90
N GLU A 20 -4.98 -7.73 -5.75
CA GLU A 20 -4.12 -6.54 -5.83
C GLU A 20 -2.76 -7.02 -6.38
N PRO A 21 -2.25 -6.45 -7.50
CA PRO A 21 -0.99 -6.90 -8.07
C PRO A 21 0.09 -6.78 -7.00
N LEU A 22 0.76 -7.91 -6.72
CA LEU A 22 1.91 -7.94 -5.83
C LEU A 22 2.98 -7.01 -6.43
N VAL A 23 3.10 -5.81 -5.87
CA VAL A 23 4.04 -4.80 -6.36
C VAL A 23 5.44 -5.24 -5.97
N LYS A 24 6.30 -5.43 -6.97
CA LYS A 24 7.71 -5.74 -6.76
C LYS A 24 8.49 -4.46 -6.48
N CYS A 25 9.46 -4.56 -5.60
CA CYS A 25 10.43 -3.51 -5.33
C CYS A 25 11.22 -3.23 -6.61
N PRO A 26 11.31 -1.97 -7.07
CA PRO A 26 12.09 -1.64 -8.26
C PRO A 26 13.59 -1.86 -8.06
N ASP A 27 14.08 -1.84 -6.82
CA ASP A 27 15.51 -1.88 -6.52
C ASP A 27 16.04 -3.31 -6.36
N CYS A 28 15.28 -4.21 -5.71
CA CYS A 28 15.74 -5.57 -5.41
C CYS A 28 14.81 -6.68 -5.95
N GLY A 29 13.62 -6.34 -6.46
CA GLY A 29 12.65 -7.31 -6.98
C GLY A 29 11.83 -8.07 -5.93
N ASP A 30 12.08 -7.87 -4.64
CA ASP A 30 11.29 -8.45 -3.55
C ASP A 30 9.86 -7.88 -3.51
N LEU A 31 8.96 -8.55 -2.80
CA LEU A 31 7.58 -8.06 -2.64
C LEU A 31 7.51 -6.87 -1.69
N LEU A 32 6.94 -5.77 -2.15
CA LEU A 32 6.65 -4.61 -1.31
C LEU A 32 5.50 -4.93 -0.35
N GLN A 33 5.51 -4.28 0.80
CA GLN A 33 4.49 -4.40 1.83
C GLN A 33 3.96 -3.03 2.24
N LYS A 34 2.67 -2.96 2.55
CA LYS A 34 2.06 -1.76 3.15
C LYS A 34 2.32 -1.77 4.65
N CYS A 35 2.97 -0.73 5.15
CA CYS A 35 3.21 -0.51 6.57
C CYS A 35 2.38 0.69 7.05
N LEU A 36 1.48 0.49 8.01
CA LEU A 36 0.69 1.57 8.57
C LEU A 36 1.59 2.50 9.41
N ILE A 37 1.67 3.78 9.05
CA ILE A 37 2.53 4.76 9.73
C ILE A 37 1.75 5.84 10.49
N GLN A 38 0.51 6.11 10.08
CA GLN A 38 -0.44 7.02 10.73
C GLN A 38 -1.85 6.41 10.65
N GLN A 39 -2.83 7.01 11.33
CA GLN A 39 -4.18 6.45 11.52
C GLN A 39 -4.77 5.85 10.23
N ASN A 40 -4.70 6.56 9.10
CA ASN A 40 -5.28 6.11 7.83
C ASN A 40 -4.27 6.21 6.67
N TYR A 41 -2.98 6.23 6.98
CA TYR A 41 -1.92 6.27 5.98
C TYR A 41 -0.93 5.14 6.21
N ALA A 42 -0.71 4.38 5.14
CA ALA A 42 0.36 3.41 5.07
C ALA A 42 1.43 3.89 4.09
N MET A 43 2.65 3.43 4.30
CA MET A 43 3.74 3.57 3.35
C MET A 43 4.00 2.23 2.69
N VAL A 44 4.23 2.23 1.37
CA VAL A 44 4.69 1.04 0.65
C VAL A 44 6.20 0.93 0.81
N ILE A 45 6.67 -0.11 1.51
CA ILE A 45 8.08 -0.31 1.84
C ILE A 45 8.59 -1.68 1.41
N CYS A 46 9.89 -1.77 1.14
CA CYS A 46 10.55 -3.06 0.97
C CYS A 46 10.87 -3.67 2.35
N PRO A 47 10.49 -4.93 2.64
CA PRO A 47 10.81 -5.57 3.91
C PRO A 47 12.26 -6.07 3.99
N ASN A 48 13.02 -6.01 2.90
CA ASN A 48 14.41 -6.42 2.87
C ASN A 48 15.28 -5.36 3.55
N GLU A 49 15.89 -5.69 4.67
CA GLU A 49 16.71 -4.76 5.49
C GLU A 49 17.94 -4.20 4.75
N LYS A 50 18.36 -4.84 3.65
CA LYS A 50 19.45 -4.35 2.80
C LYS A 50 18.96 -3.44 1.67
N CYS A 51 17.65 -3.34 1.47
CA CYS A 51 17.01 -2.48 0.50
C CYS A 51 16.38 -1.29 1.23
N GLU A 52 16.78 -0.09 0.84
CA GLU A 52 16.35 1.14 1.51
C GLU A 52 15.06 1.71 0.91
N TYR A 53 14.37 0.99 0.02
CA TYR A 53 13.15 1.49 -0.62
C TYR A 53 12.00 1.68 0.40
N PRO A 54 11.32 2.85 0.41
CA PRO A 54 11.44 3.99 -0.51
C PRO A 54 12.31 5.13 0.03
N PHE A 55 13.00 4.96 1.15
CA PHE A 55 13.78 6.00 1.84
C PHE A 55 15.03 6.45 1.08
N ASN A 56 15.48 5.64 0.12
CA ASN A 56 16.53 6.02 -0.84
C ASN A 56 16.02 6.94 -1.97
N GLN A 57 14.71 7.22 -2.05
CA GLN A 57 14.11 8.14 -3.01
C GLN A 57 14.04 9.55 -2.44
N HIS A 58 14.13 10.58 -3.29
CA HIS A 58 13.94 11.97 -2.87
C HIS A 58 12.48 12.27 -2.50
N GLU A 59 11.52 11.62 -3.17
CA GLU A 59 10.08 11.88 -3.03
C GLU A 59 9.38 10.74 -2.28
N ILE A 60 9.69 10.60 -0.99
CA ILE A 60 9.13 9.54 -0.13
C ILE A 60 7.60 9.67 0.01
N ALA A 61 7.07 10.89 -0.05
CA ALA A 61 5.65 11.19 0.10
C ALA A 61 4.77 10.48 -0.94
N ASP A 62 5.29 10.21 -2.13
CA ASP A 62 4.57 9.53 -3.22
C ASP A 62 4.31 8.05 -2.90
N ASN A 63 5.00 7.50 -1.90
CA ASN A 63 4.80 6.14 -1.42
C ASN A 63 3.79 6.06 -0.27
N LEU A 64 3.17 7.19 0.11
CA LEU A 64 2.06 7.23 1.06
C LEU A 64 0.75 6.89 0.37
N VAL A 65 0.07 5.88 0.90
CA VAL A 65 -1.23 5.45 0.43
C VAL A 65 -2.23 5.60 1.56
N TYR A 66 -3.41 6.13 1.21
CA TYR A 66 -4.54 6.10 2.12
C TYR A 66 -5.02 4.66 2.31
N VAL A 67 -5.38 4.30 3.54
CA VAL A 67 -5.94 3.00 3.89
C VAL A 67 -7.29 3.25 4.56
N ASP A 68 -8.32 2.54 4.08
CA ASP A 68 -9.66 2.63 4.65
C ASP A 68 -9.70 1.98 6.04
N ASP A 69 -10.47 2.56 6.96
CA ASP A 69 -10.62 2.06 8.33
C ASP A 69 -11.08 0.58 8.35
N ASN A 70 -11.89 0.15 7.38
CA ASN A 70 -12.34 -1.23 7.30
C ASN A 70 -11.19 -2.20 7.02
N ASP A 71 -10.25 -1.82 6.15
CA ASP A 71 -9.06 -2.63 5.85
C ASP A 71 -8.17 -2.75 7.10
N ILE A 72 -8.04 -1.65 7.86
CA ILE A 72 -7.29 -1.64 9.14
C ILE A 72 -7.95 -2.59 10.15
N LEU A 73 -9.28 -2.50 10.30
CA LEU A 73 -10.04 -3.35 11.22
C LEU A 73 -9.98 -4.84 10.81
N GLU A 74 -10.00 -5.15 9.51
CA GLU A 74 -9.87 -6.53 9.02
C GLU A 74 -8.50 -7.12 9.38
N VAL A 75 -7.41 -6.40 9.09
CA VAL A 75 -6.06 -6.82 9.44
C VAL A 75 -5.91 -6.98 10.96
N ALA A 76 -6.48 -6.07 11.75
CA ALA A 76 -6.48 -6.18 13.21
C ALA A 76 -7.22 -7.44 13.70
N ARG A 77 -8.40 -7.75 13.14
CA ARG A 77 -9.15 -8.98 13.46
C ARG A 77 -8.35 -10.24 13.13
N LEU A 78 -7.72 -10.28 11.95
CA LEU A 78 -6.88 -11.42 11.54
C LEU A 78 -5.69 -11.66 12.46
N ARG A 79 -5.08 -10.59 12.99
CA ARG A 79 -4.01 -10.70 13.99
C ARG A 79 -4.51 -11.26 15.31
N LEU A 80 -5.69 -10.84 15.76
CA LEU A 80 -6.31 -11.30 17.00
C LEU A 80 -6.84 -12.74 16.91
N SER A 81 -7.29 -13.19 15.73
CA SER A 81 -7.83 -14.54 15.53
C SER A 81 -6.78 -15.65 15.44
N LYS A 82 -5.50 -15.29 15.23
CA LYS A 82 -4.37 -16.24 15.17
C LYS A 82 -3.76 -16.56 16.55
N LYS A 83 -4.49 -16.26 17.62
CA LYS A 83 -4.05 -16.41 19.00
C LYS A 83 -4.74 -17.56 19.71
#